data_AF-A0A5S5E0I0-F1
#
_entry.id   AF-A0A5S5E0I0-F1
#
_cell.length_a   1.000
_cell.length_b   1.000
_cell.length_c   1.000
_cell.angle_alpha   90.00
_cell.angle_beta   90.00
_cell.angle_gamma   90.00
#
_symmetry.space_group_name_H-M   'P 1'
#
loop_
_entity.id
_entity.type
_entity.pdbx_description
1 polymer ?
#
loop_
_entity_poly.entity_id
_entity_poly.type
_entity_poly.pdbx_seq_one_letter_code
_entity_poly.pdbx_strand_id
1 'polypeptide(L)'
;MKPIYTTIPVMLCQYALIHGKVNHLMLYVYFKQISSGYISSNPNQLDTWATDIGKSKRWVQTALKWLIKNKWITVDSKRQVYRVSGYRELCYKLDLLPHSSIIFEDDDYASFRNFCCAVVVIYYLKLKIRTDKKNQSVSNLVDPIEKNWDFYTKGFHSMPISYLAKRLGVSISTANNIKQSALKTKLVTCRSNIPFMLDVSGERIGIEHLQSLKKSCPEISGRLRTNGKHIRIVESDMFMALISTKRKRYKFNEKK
;
A
#
# COMPACT_ATOMS: atom_id res chain seq x y z
N MET A 1 17.31 -24.55 4.08
CA MET A 1 16.14 -24.49 3.16
C MET A 1 16.19 -23.17 2.42
N LYS A 2 15.90 -23.13 1.10
CA LYS A 2 15.76 -21.85 0.39
C LYS A 2 14.51 -21.13 0.92
N PRO A 3 14.56 -19.83 1.22
CA PRO A 3 13.38 -19.10 1.67
C PRO A 3 12.28 -19.19 0.61
N ILE A 4 11.08 -19.61 1.00
CA ILE A 4 9.92 -19.66 0.12
C ILE A 4 9.40 -18.22 0.01
N TYR A 5 9.75 -17.54 -1.08
CA TYR A 5 9.29 -16.17 -1.31
C TYR A 5 8.56 -16.06 -2.64
N THR A 6 7.65 -15.10 -2.72
CA THR A 6 6.99 -14.74 -3.98
C THR A 6 6.98 -13.24 -4.17
N THR A 7 6.89 -12.79 -5.43
CA THR A 7 6.95 -11.37 -5.77
C THR A 7 5.62 -10.88 -6.30
N ILE A 8 4.79 -10.35 -5.40
CA ILE A 8 3.41 -9.96 -5.66
C ILE A 8 3.39 -8.56 -6.32
N PRO A 9 2.72 -8.38 -7.46
CA PRO A 9 2.53 -7.06 -8.05
C PRO A 9 1.75 -6.14 -7.11
N VAL A 10 2.23 -4.91 -6.92
CA VAL A 10 1.59 -3.91 -6.05
C VAL A 10 0.15 -3.64 -6.49
N MET A 11 -0.08 -3.53 -7.81
CA MET A 11 -1.41 -3.27 -8.37
C MET A 11 -2.38 -4.42 -8.08
N LEU A 12 -1.88 -5.65 -7.93
CA LEU A 12 -2.73 -6.78 -7.55
C LEU A 12 -3.16 -6.69 -6.08
N CYS A 13 -2.26 -6.25 -5.18
CA CYS A 13 -2.62 -5.94 -3.79
C CYS A 13 -3.66 -4.81 -3.71
N GLN A 14 -3.49 -3.76 -4.50
CA GLN A 14 -4.44 -2.65 -4.60
C GLN A 14 -5.81 -3.12 -5.10
N TYR A 15 -5.85 -3.85 -6.21
CA TYR A 15 -7.07 -4.45 -6.75
C TYR A 15 -7.78 -5.28 -5.68
N ALA A 16 -7.05 -6.13 -4.97
CA ALA A 16 -7.61 -6.99 -3.95
C ALA A 16 -8.18 -6.21 -2.75
N LEU A 17 -7.57 -5.08 -2.37
CA LEU A 17 -8.10 -4.21 -1.31
C LEU A 17 -9.38 -3.50 -1.75
N ILE A 18 -9.38 -2.90 -2.95
CA ILE A 18 -10.50 -2.10 -3.45
C ILE A 18 -11.73 -2.97 -3.72
N HIS A 19 -11.55 -4.14 -4.31
CA HIS A 19 -12.66 -5.04 -4.68
C HIS A 19 -13.00 -6.08 -3.61
N GLY A 20 -12.43 -5.96 -2.40
CA GLY A 20 -12.67 -6.92 -1.31
C GLY A 20 -12.21 -8.35 -1.64
N LYS A 21 -11.17 -8.51 -2.47
CA LYS A 21 -10.63 -9.80 -2.91
C LYS A 21 -9.32 -10.20 -2.23
N VAL A 22 -8.93 -9.54 -1.14
CA VAL A 22 -7.72 -9.88 -0.34
C VAL A 22 -7.64 -11.36 0.00
N ASN A 23 -8.75 -11.93 0.46
CA ASN A 23 -8.87 -13.35 0.80
C ASN A 23 -8.62 -14.30 -0.39
N HIS A 24 -9.06 -13.91 -1.59
CA HIS A 24 -8.83 -14.69 -2.80
C HIS A 24 -7.39 -14.56 -3.27
N LEU A 25 -6.83 -13.35 -3.19
CA LEU A 25 -5.43 -13.10 -3.45
C LEU A 25 -4.53 -13.89 -2.50
N MET A 26 -4.91 -14.01 -1.22
CA MET A 26 -4.19 -14.78 -0.21
C MET A 26 -4.04 -16.25 -0.62
N LEU A 27 -5.15 -16.92 -0.95
CA LEU A 27 -5.12 -18.31 -1.43
C LEU A 27 -4.33 -18.46 -2.73
N TYR A 28 -4.48 -17.52 -3.66
CA TYR A 28 -3.73 -17.51 -4.90
C TYR A 28 -2.22 -17.37 -4.67
N VAL A 29 -1.80 -16.50 -3.76
CA VAL A 29 -0.39 -16.28 -3.37
C VAL A 29 0.19 -17.52 -2.69
N TYR A 30 -0.57 -18.15 -1.81
CA TYR A 30 -0.21 -19.43 -1.20
C TYR A 30 0.08 -20.50 -2.26
N PHE A 31 -0.83 -20.67 -3.21
CA PHE A 31 -0.61 -21.58 -4.34
C PHE A 31 0.60 -21.22 -5.20
N LYS A 32 0.93 -19.93 -5.34
CA LYS A 32 2.15 -19.48 -6.02
C LYS A 32 3.43 -19.78 -5.24
N GLN A 33 3.37 -19.92 -3.92
CA GLN A 33 4.51 -20.27 -3.07
C GLN A 33 4.74 -21.79 -3.02
N ILE A 34 3.68 -22.58 -2.86
CA ILE A 34 3.78 -24.04 -2.73
C ILE A 34 3.91 -24.78 -4.07
N SER A 35 3.89 -24.08 -5.21
CA SER A 35 3.95 -24.71 -6.54
C SER A 35 4.75 -23.95 -7.57
N SER A 36 5.25 -24.68 -8.57
CA SER A 36 5.84 -24.12 -9.80
C SER A 36 4.78 -23.63 -10.80
N GLY A 37 3.50 -23.59 -10.41
CA GLY A 37 2.37 -23.21 -11.27
C GLY A 37 1.36 -24.33 -11.50
N TYR A 38 1.60 -25.54 -10.99
CA TYR A 38 0.68 -26.67 -11.05
C TYR A 38 0.51 -27.29 -9.67
N ILE A 39 -0.73 -27.55 -9.27
CA ILE A 39 -1.10 -28.14 -7.97
C ILE A 39 -2.00 -29.34 -8.25
N SER A 40 -1.82 -30.44 -7.51
CA SER A 40 -2.70 -31.61 -7.64
C SER A 40 -4.14 -31.25 -7.28
N SER A 41 -5.12 -31.75 -8.03
CA SER A 41 -6.54 -31.58 -7.71
C SER A 41 -7.08 -32.55 -6.66
N ASN A 42 -6.21 -33.24 -5.92
CA ASN A 42 -6.58 -34.22 -4.91
C ASN A 42 -7.41 -33.56 -3.78
N PRO A 43 -8.65 -34.05 -3.50
CA PRO A 43 -9.50 -33.54 -2.42
C PRO A 43 -8.83 -33.52 -1.04
N ASN A 44 -7.90 -34.44 -0.79
CA ASN A 44 -7.19 -34.55 0.50
C ASN A 44 -6.30 -33.33 0.79
N GLN A 45 -5.91 -32.57 -0.24
CA GLN A 45 -5.08 -31.38 -0.05
C GLN A 45 -5.84 -30.18 0.52
N LEU A 46 -7.18 -30.19 0.48
CA LEU A 46 -7.99 -29.07 0.98
C LEU A 46 -7.80 -28.84 2.49
N ASP A 47 -7.64 -29.91 3.27
CA ASP A 47 -7.43 -29.82 4.72
C ASP A 47 -6.02 -29.33 5.07
N THR A 48 -5.03 -29.71 4.26
CA THR A 48 -3.66 -29.19 4.36
C THR A 48 -3.63 -27.68 4.08
N TRP A 49 -4.20 -27.24 2.95
CA TRP A 49 -4.24 -25.81 2.60
C TRP A 49 -5.02 -24.97 3.61
N ALA A 50 -6.08 -25.54 4.17
CA ALA A 50 -6.87 -24.90 5.21
C ALA A 50 -6.03 -24.66 6.47
N THR A 51 -5.29 -25.67 6.92
CA THR A 51 -4.39 -25.60 8.07
C THR A 51 -3.28 -24.58 7.85
N ASP A 52 -2.58 -24.65 6.71
CA ASP A 52 -1.44 -23.78 6.41
C ASP A 52 -1.82 -22.29 6.36
N ILE A 53 -3.01 -21.97 5.85
CA ILE A 53 -3.49 -20.58 5.73
C ILE A 53 -4.22 -20.11 7.01
N GLY A 54 -4.54 -21.03 7.94
CA GLY A 54 -5.36 -20.73 9.12
C GLY A 54 -6.81 -20.40 8.75
N LYS A 55 -7.41 -21.16 7.82
CA LYS A 55 -8.80 -21.02 7.36
C LYS A 55 -9.54 -22.35 7.42
N SER A 56 -10.87 -22.31 7.31
CA SER A 56 -11.66 -23.54 7.24
C SER A 56 -11.63 -24.14 5.83
N LYS A 57 -11.74 -25.47 5.74
CA LYS A 57 -11.90 -26.20 4.48
C LYS A 57 -12.99 -25.60 3.57
N ARG A 58 -14.14 -25.25 4.17
CA ARG A 58 -15.27 -24.63 3.46
C ARG A 58 -14.90 -23.28 2.84
N TRP A 59 -14.11 -22.48 3.56
CA TRP A 59 -13.59 -21.21 3.03
C TRP A 59 -12.67 -21.47 1.84
N VAL A 60 -11.74 -22.42 1.95
CA VAL A 60 -10.79 -22.76 0.87
C VAL A 60 -11.54 -23.20 -0.39
N GLN A 61 -12.51 -24.09 -0.24
CA GLN A 61 -13.36 -24.55 -1.35
C GLN A 61 -14.10 -23.40 -2.04
N THR A 62 -14.66 -22.47 -1.25
CA THR A 62 -15.40 -21.31 -1.78
C THR A 62 -14.47 -20.36 -2.54
N ALA A 63 -13.32 -20.05 -1.95
CA ALA A 63 -12.31 -19.20 -2.58
C ALA A 63 -11.74 -19.86 -3.85
N LEU A 64 -11.46 -21.15 -3.83
CA LEU A 64 -10.99 -21.92 -4.99
C LEU A 64 -12.01 -21.89 -6.14
N LYS A 65 -13.29 -22.15 -5.86
CA LYS A 65 -14.36 -22.04 -6.86
C LYS A 65 -14.41 -20.65 -7.49
N TRP A 66 -14.24 -19.59 -6.68
CA TRP A 66 -14.17 -18.23 -7.19
C TRP A 66 -12.93 -18.00 -8.07
N LEU A 67 -11.75 -18.47 -7.66
CA LEU A 67 -10.51 -18.36 -8.43
C LEU A 67 -10.61 -19.07 -9.78
N ILE A 68 -11.25 -20.26 -9.82
CA ILE A 68 -11.52 -21.00 -11.06
C ILE A 68 -12.50 -20.25 -11.95
N LYS A 69 -13.64 -19.80 -11.40
CA LYS A 69 -14.65 -19.03 -12.14
C LYS A 69 -14.05 -17.76 -12.77
N ASN A 70 -13.17 -17.08 -12.04
CA ASN A 70 -12.50 -15.87 -12.51
C ASN A 70 -11.22 -16.18 -13.30
N LYS A 71 -10.92 -17.44 -13.60
CA LYS A 71 -9.71 -17.93 -14.31
C LYS A 71 -8.40 -17.34 -13.78
N TRP A 72 -8.28 -17.19 -12.46
CA TRP A 72 -6.99 -17.00 -11.78
C TRP A 72 -6.26 -18.35 -11.66
N ILE A 73 -7.06 -19.42 -11.66
CA ILE A 73 -6.66 -20.82 -11.71
C ILE A 73 -7.49 -21.48 -12.80
N THR A 74 -6.89 -22.39 -13.55
CA THR A 74 -7.58 -23.23 -14.54
C THR A 74 -7.46 -24.70 -14.16
N VAL A 75 -8.50 -25.48 -14.41
CA VAL A 75 -8.51 -26.92 -14.12
C VAL A 75 -8.09 -27.67 -15.38
N ASP A 76 -7.08 -28.54 -15.26
CA ASP A 76 -6.76 -29.55 -16.27
C ASP A 76 -7.27 -30.90 -15.79
N SER A 77 -8.44 -31.29 -16.29
CA SER A 77 -9.10 -32.54 -15.93
C SER A 77 -8.37 -33.78 -16.45
N LYS A 78 -7.56 -33.66 -17.51
CA LYS A 78 -6.79 -34.80 -18.04
C LYS A 78 -5.63 -35.15 -17.12
N ARG A 79 -4.97 -34.12 -16.60
CA ARG A 79 -3.82 -34.27 -15.70
C ARG A 79 -4.19 -34.24 -14.21
N GLN A 80 -5.46 -33.98 -13.89
CA GLN A 80 -5.95 -33.82 -12.51
C GLN A 80 -5.12 -32.78 -11.73
N VAL A 81 -4.93 -31.61 -12.35
CA VAL A 81 -4.16 -30.50 -11.77
C VAL A 81 -4.88 -29.16 -11.92
N TYR A 82 -4.66 -28.30 -10.92
CA TYR A 82 -4.93 -26.88 -10.98
C TYR A 82 -3.70 -26.15 -11.52
N ARG A 83 -3.83 -25.50 -12.68
CA ARG A 83 -2.82 -24.58 -13.21
C ARG A 83 -3.07 -23.19 -12.66
N VAL A 84 -2.09 -22.66 -11.94
CA VAL A 84 -2.10 -21.32 -11.33
C VAL A 84 -1.54 -20.32 -12.35
N SER A 85 -2.38 -19.37 -12.82
CA SER A 85 -1.96 -18.38 -13.80
C SER A 85 -0.76 -17.56 -13.30
N GLY A 86 0.10 -17.11 -14.22
CA GLY A 86 1.22 -16.23 -13.85
C GLY A 86 0.72 -14.85 -13.43
N TYR A 87 1.45 -14.15 -12.54
CA TYR A 87 1.10 -12.78 -12.14
C TYR A 87 0.94 -11.84 -13.34
N ARG A 88 1.76 -12.01 -14.38
CA ARG A 88 1.70 -11.22 -15.61
C ARG A 88 0.37 -11.43 -16.35
N GLU A 89 0.02 -12.69 -16.59
CA GLU A 89 -1.23 -13.08 -17.26
C GLU A 89 -2.43 -12.56 -16.47
N LEU A 90 -2.39 -12.70 -15.14
CA LEU A 90 -3.44 -12.21 -14.26
C LEU A 90 -3.56 -10.69 -14.29
N CYS A 91 -2.44 -9.96 -14.25
CA CYS A 91 -2.46 -8.50 -14.33
C CYS A 91 -3.03 -8.01 -15.66
N TYR A 92 -2.64 -8.61 -16.80
CA TYR A 92 -3.25 -8.25 -18.09
C TYR A 92 -4.76 -8.51 -18.12
N LYS A 93 -5.19 -9.65 -17.58
CA LYS A 93 -6.61 -9.98 -17.52
C LYS A 93 -7.42 -8.98 -16.70
N LEU A 94 -6.82 -8.42 -15.66
CA LEU A 94 -7.44 -7.45 -14.76
C LEU A 94 -7.18 -5.99 -15.18
N ASP A 95 -6.56 -5.77 -16.34
CA ASP A 95 -6.14 -4.45 -16.82
C ASP A 95 -5.26 -3.68 -15.81
N LEU A 96 -4.33 -4.40 -15.17
CA LEU A 96 -3.40 -3.86 -14.19
C LEU A 96 -2.01 -3.73 -14.80
N LEU A 97 -1.34 -2.61 -14.53
CA LEU A 97 0.05 -2.37 -14.93
C LEU A 97 1.04 -3.01 -13.92
N PRO A 98 1.74 -4.11 -14.23
CA PRO A 98 2.52 -4.84 -13.23
C PRO A 98 3.95 -4.28 -13.05
N HIS A 99 4.14 -2.96 -13.08
CA HIS A 99 5.50 -2.38 -13.09
C HIS A 99 6.25 -2.49 -11.77
N SER A 100 5.55 -2.67 -10.65
CA SER A 100 6.15 -2.75 -9.32
C SER A 100 5.64 -3.99 -8.60
N SER A 101 6.56 -4.70 -7.95
CA SER A 101 6.24 -5.83 -7.09
C SER A 101 6.97 -5.71 -5.76
N ILE A 102 6.42 -6.34 -4.74
CA ILE A 102 7.06 -6.50 -3.45
C ILE A 102 7.36 -7.98 -3.20
N ILE A 103 8.38 -8.25 -2.42
CA ILE A 103 8.65 -9.61 -1.94
C ILE A 103 7.72 -9.89 -0.77
N PHE A 104 7.09 -11.06 -0.80
CA PHE A 104 6.35 -11.63 0.31
C PHE A 104 7.09 -12.90 0.73
N GLU A 105 7.62 -12.84 1.95
CA GLU A 105 8.41 -13.88 2.64
C GLU A 105 7.71 -14.37 3.91
N ASP A 106 6.56 -13.78 4.24
CA ASP A 106 5.85 -14.10 5.48
C ASP A 106 5.10 -15.43 5.32
N ASP A 107 5.29 -16.32 6.28
CA ASP A 107 4.54 -17.57 6.38
C ASP A 107 3.21 -17.36 7.15
N ASP A 108 3.04 -16.21 7.83
CA ASP A 108 1.80 -15.87 8.53
C ASP A 108 0.78 -15.17 7.62
N TYR A 109 -0.15 -15.99 7.12
CA TYR A 109 -1.29 -15.53 6.33
C TYR A 109 -2.34 -14.73 7.12
N ALA A 110 -2.34 -14.77 8.45
CA ALA A 110 -3.30 -14.01 9.26
C ALA A 110 -3.13 -12.50 9.05
N SER A 111 -1.89 -12.05 8.83
CA SER A 111 -1.54 -10.65 8.63
C SER A 111 -1.63 -10.18 7.17
N PHE A 112 -1.99 -11.07 6.23
CA PHE A 112 -1.90 -10.82 4.78
C PHE A 112 -2.64 -9.55 4.30
N ARG A 113 -3.78 -9.22 4.91
CA ARG A 113 -4.50 -7.97 4.63
C ARG A 113 -3.69 -6.75 5.02
N ASN A 114 -3.11 -6.78 6.22
CA ASN A 114 -2.27 -5.68 6.72
C ASN A 114 -1.05 -5.52 5.82
N PHE A 115 -0.44 -6.64 5.39
CA PHE A 115 0.62 -6.65 4.39
C PHE A 115 0.19 -5.93 3.11
N CYS A 116 -0.95 -6.30 2.50
CA CYS A 116 -1.46 -5.63 1.30
C CYS A 116 -1.64 -4.12 1.50
N CYS A 117 -2.16 -3.69 2.67
CA CYS A 117 -2.31 -2.28 3.00
C CYS A 117 -0.94 -1.56 3.05
N ALA A 118 0.05 -2.17 3.71
CA ALA A 118 1.40 -1.62 3.79
C ALA A 118 2.06 -1.47 2.41
N VAL A 119 1.92 -2.48 1.55
CA VAL A 119 2.44 -2.47 0.17
C VAL A 119 1.94 -1.27 -0.62
N VAL A 120 0.63 -1.03 -0.55
CA VAL A 120 -0.03 0.08 -1.26
C VAL A 120 0.40 1.43 -0.70
N VAL A 121 0.46 1.57 0.63
CA VAL A 121 0.92 2.80 1.30
C VAL A 121 2.36 3.12 0.90
N ILE A 122 3.26 2.13 0.93
CA ILE A 122 4.68 2.29 0.53
C ILE A 122 4.79 2.71 -0.93
N TYR A 123 4.00 2.10 -1.82
CA TYR A 123 4.03 2.42 -3.23
C TYR A 123 3.65 3.88 -3.50
N TYR A 124 2.54 4.34 -2.92
CA TYR A 124 2.08 5.71 -3.11
C TYR A 124 2.94 6.75 -2.39
N LEU A 125 3.54 6.39 -1.26
CA LEU A 125 4.55 7.23 -0.61
C LEU A 125 5.74 7.47 -1.54
N LYS A 126 6.27 6.40 -2.16
CA LYS A 126 7.37 6.50 -3.13
C LYS A 126 6.98 7.28 -4.38
N LEU A 127 5.75 7.11 -4.86
CA LEU A 127 5.24 7.87 -6.00
C LEU A 127 5.15 9.37 -5.66
N LYS A 128 4.66 9.71 -4.47
CA LYS A 128 4.61 11.08 -3.98
C LYS A 128 6.01 11.69 -3.89
N ILE A 129 6.96 11.02 -3.22
CA ILE A 129 8.35 11.49 -3.10
C ILE A 129 8.95 11.80 -4.49
N ARG A 130 8.75 10.91 -5.47
CA ARG A 130 9.24 11.15 -6.84
C ARG A 130 8.57 12.33 -7.52
N THR A 131 7.27 12.52 -7.29
CA THR A 131 6.52 13.65 -7.87
C THR A 131 6.98 14.96 -7.27
N ASP A 132 7.12 15.01 -5.93
CA ASP A 132 7.59 16.19 -5.20
C ASP A 132 9.02 16.57 -5.65
N LYS A 133 9.91 15.58 -5.87
CA LYS A 133 11.25 15.80 -6.47
C LYS A 133 11.20 16.42 -7.86
N LYS A 134 10.32 15.94 -8.74
CA LYS A 134 10.21 16.43 -10.12
C LYS A 134 9.70 17.86 -10.19
N ASN A 135 8.71 18.20 -9.37
CA ASN A 135 8.11 19.52 -9.34
C ASN A 135 9.07 20.61 -8.80
N GLN A 136 10.19 20.21 -8.20
CA GLN A 136 11.25 21.09 -7.69
C GLN A 136 12.46 21.17 -8.64
N SER A 137 12.40 20.56 -9.83
CA SER A 137 13.48 20.69 -10.80
C SER A 137 13.67 22.17 -11.15
N VAL A 138 14.93 22.61 -11.15
CA VAL A 138 15.40 24.00 -11.28
C VAL A 138 14.79 24.73 -12.49
N SER A 139 14.34 24.00 -13.51
CA SER A 139 13.64 24.56 -14.68
C SER A 139 12.24 25.12 -14.40
N ASN A 140 11.66 24.89 -13.22
CA ASN A 140 10.28 25.28 -12.87
C ASN A 140 10.18 26.26 -11.68
N LEU A 141 11.30 26.84 -11.22
CA LEU A 141 11.30 27.76 -10.07
C LEU A 141 11.36 29.22 -10.55
N VAL A 142 10.28 29.97 -10.32
CA VAL A 142 10.25 31.44 -10.41
C VAL A 142 10.90 32.07 -9.16
N ASP A 143 10.98 31.33 -8.05
CA ASP A 143 11.74 31.74 -6.85
C ASP A 143 12.31 30.49 -6.16
N PRO A 144 13.59 30.47 -5.76
CA PRO A 144 14.19 29.36 -5.04
C PRO A 144 13.71 29.41 -3.59
N ILE A 145 12.52 28.86 -3.32
CA ILE A 145 12.17 28.52 -1.93
C ILE A 145 13.10 27.36 -1.54
N GLU A 146 14.17 27.68 -0.82
CA GLU A 146 15.12 26.74 -0.22
C GLU A 146 14.41 25.81 0.77
N LYS A 147 13.65 24.84 0.26
CA LYS A 147 13.21 23.68 1.04
C LYS A 147 14.37 22.71 1.08
N ASN A 148 15.31 23.00 1.96
CA ASN A 148 16.47 22.18 2.23
C ASN A 148 16.01 20.73 2.50
N TRP A 149 16.48 19.77 1.69
CA TRP A 149 16.02 18.37 1.76
C TRP A 149 16.36 17.71 3.10
N ASP A 150 17.32 18.28 3.83
CA ASP A 150 17.67 17.89 5.20
C ASP A 150 16.54 18.13 6.22
N PHE A 151 15.51 18.91 5.85
CA PHE A 151 14.30 19.05 6.65
C PHE A 151 13.43 17.77 6.65
N TYR A 152 13.59 16.89 5.66
CA TYR A 152 12.98 15.55 5.68
C TYR A 152 13.78 14.64 6.62
N THR A 153 13.45 14.74 7.91
CA THR A 153 14.01 13.94 9.00
C THR A 153 14.18 12.47 8.63
N LYS A 154 15.42 11.97 8.57
CA LYS A 154 15.79 10.54 8.68
C LYS A 154 14.90 9.55 7.89
N GLY A 155 14.48 9.89 6.66
CA GLY A 155 13.67 9.01 5.80
C GLY A 155 12.14 9.09 5.97
N PHE A 156 11.63 10.02 6.79
CA PHE A 156 10.21 10.31 6.92
C PHE A 156 9.74 11.33 5.88
N HIS A 157 8.61 11.04 5.22
CA HIS A 157 8.01 11.91 4.22
C HIS A 157 6.52 12.10 4.46
N SER A 158 6.03 13.33 4.29
CA SER A 158 4.63 13.66 4.48
C SER A 158 3.76 13.05 3.37
N MET A 159 2.64 12.44 3.74
CA MET A 159 1.65 11.96 2.77
C MET A 159 0.24 12.20 3.30
N PRO A 160 -0.48 13.21 2.78
CA PRO A 160 -1.86 13.44 3.17
C PRO A 160 -2.76 12.22 2.92
N ILE A 161 -3.70 11.94 3.82
CA ILE A 161 -4.68 10.86 3.63
C ILE A 161 -5.55 11.13 2.40
N SER A 162 -5.85 12.40 2.12
CA SER A 162 -6.57 12.82 0.90
C SER A 162 -5.84 12.43 -0.38
N TYR A 163 -4.50 12.48 -0.39
CA TYR A 163 -3.69 12.01 -1.52
C TYR A 163 -3.85 10.50 -1.71
N LEU A 164 -3.75 9.74 -0.62
CA LEU A 164 -3.92 8.28 -0.65
C LEU A 164 -5.33 7.90 -1.12
N ALA A 165 -6.36 8.57 -0.60
CA ALA A 165 -7.75 8.39 -0.99
C ALA A 165 -7.97 8.65 -2.49
N LYS A 166 -7.48 9.79 -2.99
CA LYS A 166 -7.55 10.15 -4.42
C LYS A 166 -6.85 9.13 -5.31
N ARG A 167 -5.65 8.67 -4.91
CA ARG A 167 -4.88 7.70 -5.68
C ARG A 167 -5.51 6.32 -5.73
N LEU A 168 -6.22 5.94 -4.68
CA LEU A 168 -6.92 4.66 -4.58
C LEU A 168 -8.35 4.70 -5.13
N GLY A 169 -8.92 5.89 -5.35
CA GLY A 169 -10.33 6.03 -5.72
C GLY A 169 -11.29 5.59 -4.61
N VAL A 170 -10.93 5.84 -3.35
CA VAL A 170 -11.73 5.44 -2.17
C VAL A 170 -12.02 6.64 -1.27
N SER A 171 -12.96 6.48 -0.33
CA SER A 171 -13.25 7.53 0.66
C SER A 171 -12.05 7.81 1.58
N ILE A 172 -12.01 9.01 2.17
CA ILE A 172 -10.98 9.38 3.16
C ILE A 172 -10.99 8.41 4.36
N SER A 173 -12.17 7.99 4.80
CA SER A 173 -12.33 7.01 5.89
C SER A 173 -11.70 5.65 5.52
N THR A 174 -11.99 5.16 4.31
CA THR A 174 -11.38 3.91 3.80
C THR A 174 -9.86 4.03 3.70
N ALA A 175 -9.35 5.15 3.20
CA ALA A 175 -7.90 5.39 3.13
C ALA A 175 -7.26 5.45 4.53
N ASN A 176 -7.94 6.02 5.51
CA ASN A 176 -7.50 6.01 6.90
C ASN A 176 -7.47 4.58 7.48
N ASN A 177 -8.48 3.75 7.20
CA ASN A 177 -8.47 2.34 7.61
C ASN A 177 -7.31 1.56 6.98
N ILE A 178 -7.01 1.80 5.70
CA ILE A 178 -5.84 1.22 5.02
C ILE A 178 -4.55 1.68 5.70
N LYS A 179 -4.43 2.97 6.03
CA LYS A 179 -3.31 3.52 6.81
C LYS A 179 -3.15 2.75 8.13
N GLN A 180 -4.20 2.66 8.94
CA GLN A 180 -4.12 2.00 10.25
C GLN A 180 -3.75 0.51 10.14
N SER A 181 -4.29 -0.21 9.15
CA SER A 181 -3.88 -1.59 8.87
C SER A 181 -2.42 -1.71 8.45
N ALA A 182 -1.91 -0.78 7.63
CA ALA A 182 -0.51 -0.78 7.23
C ALA A 182 0.44 -0.66 8.42
N LEU A 183 0.12 0.20 9.40
CA LEU A 183 0.96 0.43 10.59
C LEU A 183 1.09 -0.82 11.48
N LYS A 184 0.18 -1.79 11.39
CA LYS A 184 0.26 -3.06 12.14
C LYS A 184 1.39 -3.97 11.66
N THR A 185 1.91 -3.78 10.45
CA THR A 185 2.84 -4.72 9.80
C THR A 185 4.31 -4.52 10.15
N LYS A 186 4.67 -3.47 10.91
CA LYS A 186 6.06 -3.00 11.08
C LYS A 186 6.79 -2.65 9.76
N LEU A 187 6.14 -2.69 8.60
CA LEU A 187 6.73 -2.34 7.30
C LEU A 187 6.65 -0.83 7.01
N VAL A 188 5.75 -0.15 7.70
CA VAL A 188 5.52 1.29 7.63
C VAL A 188 5.53 1.83 9.04
N THR A 189 6.29 2.89 9.26
CA THR A 189 6.22 3.68 10.49
C THR A 189 5.63 5.05 10.20
N CYS A 190 4.89 5.57 11.17
CA CYS A 190 4.20 6.86 11.07
C CYS A 190 4.59 7.74 12.25
N ARG A 191 4.80 9.02 11.98
CA ARG A 191 4.98 10.07 12.99
C ARG A 191 4.00 11.19 12.70
N SER A 192 3.30 11.62 13.73
CA SER A 192 2.44 12.81 13.65
C SER A 192 3.30 14.03 13.34
N ASN A 193 2.83 14.88 12.42
CA ASN A 193 3.50 16.12 12.07
C ASN A 193 2.71 17.30 12.65
N ILE A 194 3.17 17.82 13.79
CA ILE A 194 2.47 18.89 14.50
C ILE A 194 3.46 20.02 14.85
N PRO A 195 3.97 20.75 13.83
CA PRO A 195 4.91 21.83 14.04
C PRO A 195 4.27 23.02 14.76
N PHE A 196 5.13 23.84 15.37
CA PHE A 196 4.73 25.16 15.88
C PHE A 196 4.49 26.11 14.71
N MET A 197 3.50 26.99 14.84
CA MET A 197 3.38 28.11 13.91
C MET A 197 4.46 29.14 14.22
N LEU A 198 5.10 29.65 13.17
CA LEU A 198 6.14 30.66 13.25
C LEU A 198 5.62 31.95 12.61
N ASP A 199 6.03 33.09 13.16
CA ASP A 199 5.83 34.40 12.56
C ASP A 199 6.84 34.65 11.42
N VAL A 200 6.81 35.86 10.87
CA VAL A 200 7.72 36.29 9.78
C VAL A 200 9.19 36.30 10.24
N SER A 201 9.43 36.50 11.54
CA SER A 201 10.75 36.52 12.18
C SER A 201 11.25 35.12 12.57
N GLY A 202 10.43 34.07 12.41
CA GLY A 202 10.74 32.70 12.82
C GLY A 202 10.45 32.40 14.30
N GLU A 203 9.82 33.32 15.02
CA GLU A 203 9.43 33.13 16.42
C GLU A 203 8.09 32.40 16.54
N ARG A 204 7.89 31.68 17.64
CA ARG A 204 6.69 30.87 17.84
C ARG A 204 5.50 31.75 18.17
N ILE A 205 4.41 31.58 17.44
CA ILE A 205 3.18 32.35 17.67
C ILE A 205 2.53 31.95 19.00
N GLY A 206 2.30 32.94 19.86
CA GLY A 206 1.60 32.78 21.15
C GLY A 206 0.10 32.51 21.01
N ILE A 207 -0.49 31.96 22.06
CA ILE A 207 -1.90 31.50 22.07
C ILE A 207 -2.92 32.65 21.94
N GLU A 208 -2.52 33.87 22.31
CA GLU A 208 -3.29 35.10 22.20
C GLU A 208 -3.76 35.39 20.76
N HIS A 209 -2.99 34.95 19.76
CA HIS A 209 -3.32 35.13 18.35
C HIS A 209 -4.27 34.06 17.79
N LEU A 210 -4.67 33.06 18.59
CA LEU A 210 -5.43 31.90 18.11
C LEU A 210 -6.79 32.29 17.51
N GLN A 211 -7.54 33.16 18.18
CA GLN A 211 -8.87 33.55 17.70
C GLN A 211 -8.79 34.38 16.42
N SER A 212 -7.81 35.27 16.32
CA SER A 212 -7.55 36.05 15.11
C SER A 212 -7.20 35.14 13.95
N LEU A 213 -6.31 34.16 14.14
CA LEU A 213 -5.93 33.18 13.12
C LEU A 213 -7.10 32.31 12.66
N LYS A 214 -7.99 31.90 13.57
CA LYS A 214 -9.19 31.14 13.20
C LYS A 214 -10.15 31.94 12.33
N LYS A 215 -10.24 33.25 12.54
CA LYS A 215 -11.10 34.16 11.75
C LYS A 215 -10.46 34.52 10.42
N SER A 216 -9.15 34.81 10.39
CA SER A 216 -8.44 35.20 9.18
C SER A 216 -8.19 34.05 8.22
N CYS A 217 -8.01 32.82 8.75
CA CYS A 217 -7.67 31.64 7.96
C CYS A 217 -8.61 30.46 8.30
N PRO A 218 -9.90 30.52 7.90
CA PRO A 218 -10.88 29.50 8.24
C PRO A 218 -10.51 28.10 7.73
N GLU A 219 -9.79 28.01 6.59
CA GLU A 219 -9.32 26.76 5.99
C GLU A 219 -8.33 25.96 6.87
N ILE A 220 -7.57 26.63 7.75
CA ILE A 220 -6.64 25.95 8.69
C ILE A 220 -7.19 25.89 10.11
N SER A 221 -8.27 26.59 10.41
CA SER A 221 -8.86 26.71 11.75
C SER A 221 -9.07 25.35 12.45
N GLY A 222 -9.62 24.36 11.74
CA GLY A 222 -9.83 23.00 12.28
C GLY A 222 -8.55 22.21 12.56
N ARG A 223 -7.41 22.64 12.01
CA ARG A 223 -6.09 22.02 12.16
C ARG A 223 -5.26 22.65 13.27
N LEU A 224 -5.66 23.80 13.81
CA LEU A 224 -4.93 24.48 14.89
C LEU A 224 -5.05 23.72 16.21
N ARG A 225 -3.96 23.64 16.96
CA ARG A 225 -3.82 23.03 18.28
C ARG A 225 -3.00 23.95 19.18
N THR A 226 -3.03 23.73 20.48
CA THR A 226 -2.27 24.52 21.45
C THR A 226 -1.40 23.61 22.30
N ASN A 227 -0.29 24.15 22.81
CA ASN A 227 0.55 23.50 23.82
C ASN A 227 0.63 24.35 25.10
N GLY A 228 -0.48 24.99 25.49
CA GLY A 228 -0.56 25.93 26.61
C GLY A 228 0.01 27.32 26.31
N LYS A 229 1.21 27.41 25.71
CA LYS A 229 1.90 28.68 25.45
C LYS A 229 1.88 29.13 23.98
N HIS A 230 1.96 28.18 23.05
CA HIS A 230 2.12 28.47 21.62
C HIS A 230 1.13 27.68 20.78
N ILE A 231 0.89 28.19 19.57
CA ILE A 231 0.02 27.59 18.57
C ILE A 231 0.81 26.55 17.77
N ARG A 232 0.17 25.41 17.52
CA ARG A 232 0.65 24.34 16.64
C ARG A 232 -0.35 24.11 15.52
N ILE A 233 0.14 23.63 14.39
CA ILE A 233 -0.70 23.23 13.26
C ILE A 233 -0.58 21.73 13.01
N VAL A 234 -1.71 21.04 12.88
CA VAL A 234 -1.72 19.63 12.48
C VAL A 234 -1.49 19.56 10.98
N GLU A 235 -0.35 19.02 10.58
CA GLU A 235 -0.02 18.72 9.20
C GLU A 235 -0.28 17.25 8.87
N SER A 236 -0.10 16.90 7.60
CA SER A 236 -0.19 15.50 7.19
C SER A 236 0.86 14.66 7.89
N ASP A 237 0.44 13.50 8.38
CA ASP A 237 1.31 12.46 8.93
C ASP A 237 2.53 12.19 8.03
N MET A 238 3.67 11.95 8.67
CA MET A 238 4.90 11.55 8.01
C MET A 238 5.09 10.04 8.09
N PHE A 239 5.45 9.44 6.98
CA PHE A 239 5.65 8.01 6.84
C PHE A 239 7.09 7.68 6.46
N MET A 240 7.62 6.59 6.99
CA MET A 240 8.86 5.98 6.54
C MET A 240 8.58 4.55 6.10
N ALA A 241 9.07 4.19 4.91
CA ALA A 241 8.96 2.86 4.36
C ALA A 241 10.20 2.03 4.72
N LEU A 242 10.00 0.87 5.34
CA LEU A 242 11.10 -0.01 5.77
C LEU A 242 11.46 -1.10 4.75
N ILE A 243 10.72 -1.20 3.63
CA ILE A 243 10.98 -2.17 2.55
C ILE A 243 11.11 -1.48 1.18
N SER A 244 11.98 -2.05 0.34
CA SER A 244 12.14 -1.66 -1.06
C SER A 244 11.15 -2.41 -1.97
N THR A 245 10.56 -1.69 -2.93
CA THR A 245 9.72 -2.28 -3.98
C THR A 245 10.61 -2.56 -5.18
N LYS A 246 10.58 -3.76 -5.74
CA LYS A 246 11.36 -4.11 -6.93
C LYS A 246 10.56 -3.79 -8.19
N ARG A 247 11.19 -3.09 -9.15
CA ARG A 247 10.58 -2.85 -10.46
C ARG A 247 10.69 -4.12 -11.29
N LYS A 248 9.57 -4.64 -11.79
CA LYS A 248 9.58 -5.74 -12.76
C LYS A 248 9.54 -5.15 -14.17
N ARG A 249 10.57 -5.47 -14.96
CA ARG A 249 10.59 -5.19 -16.39
C ARG A 249 9.95 -6.37 -17.11
N TYR A 250 8.65 -6.29 -17.36
CA TYR A 250 8.04 -7.19 -18.31
C TYR A 250 8.41 -6.68 -19.71
N LYS A 251 9.07 -7.50 -20.53
CA LYS A 251 9.17 -7.21 -21.97
C LYS A 251 7.74 -7.25 -22.51
N PHE A 252 7.14 -6.08 -22.72
CA PHE A 252 5.88 -5.98 -23.44
C PHE A 252 6.21 -6.40 -24.86
N ASN A 253 5.82 -7.61 -25.24
CA ASN A 253 5.60 -7.88 -26.65
C ASN A 253 4.28 -7.18 -26.91
N GLU A 254 4.35 -5.99 -27.50
CA GLU A 254 3.24 -5.46 -28.29
C GLU A 254 2.88 -6.57 -29.27
N LYS A 255 1.81 -7.31 -28.97
CA LYS A 255 1.29 -8.28 -29.93
C LYS A 255 0.65 -7.45 -31.05
N LYS A 256 1.28 -7.55 -32.23
CA LYS A 256 0.62 -7.52 -33.53
C LYS A 256 -0.61 -8.41 -33.52
#